data_AF-A0A842UP33-F1
#
_entry.id   AF-A0A842UP33-F1
#
_cell.length_a   1.000
_cell.length_b   1.000
_cell.length_c   1.000
_cell.angle_alpha   90.00
_cell.angle_beta   90.00
_cell.angle_gamma   90.00
#
_symmetry.space_group_name_H-M   'P 1'
#
loop_
_entity.id
_entity.type
_entity.pdbx_description
1 polymer ?
#
loop_
_entity_poly.entity_id
_entity_poly.type
_entity_poly.pdbx_seq_one_letter_code
_entity_poly.pdbx_strand_id
1 'polypeptide(L)' 'MNAKIVKVTKEYFETEDGKQHPMMFELDEVPTVEEFQEVYDEWVKVFQEKGLIANGTKTTGYKQNG' A
#
# COMPACT_ATOMS: atom_id res chain seq x y z
N MET A 1 -10.33 7.50 -2.92
CA MET A 1 -8.95 7.92 -3.22
C MET A 1 -8.04 6.85 -2.65
N ASN A 2 -7.12 6.35 -3.46
CA ASN A 2 -6.10 5.41 -3.00
C ASN A 2 -5.13 6.15 -2.08
N ALA A 3 -4.51 5.46 -1.13
CA ALA A 3 -3.56 6.08 -0.22
C ALA A 3 -2.33 6.55 -0.99
N LYS A 4 -1.97 7.82 -0.84
CA LYS A 4 -0.75 8.37 -1.45
C LYS A 4 0.48 7.89 -0.69
N ILE A 5 1.47 7.39 -1.42
CA ILE A 5 2.76 6.96 -0.91
C ILE A 5 3.69 8.18 -0.81
N VAL A 6 4.38 8.32 0.32
CA VAL A 6 5.29 9.44 0.59
C VAL A 6 6.73 8.99 0.83
N LYS A 7 6.95 7.71 1.16
CA LYS A 7 8.29 7.14 1.38
C LYS A 7 8.28 5.65 1.06
N VAL A 8 9.38 5.16 0.49
CA VAL A 8 9.62 3.73 0.24
C VAL A 8 11.03 3.39 0.68
N THR A 9 11.17 2.25 1.35
CA THR A 9 12.44 1.69 1.80
C THR A 9 12.44 0.19 1.53
N LYS A 10 13.56 -0.50 1.78
CA LYS A 10 13.61 -1.97 1.70
C LYS A 10 12.72 -2.67 2.74
N GLU A 11 12.41 -1.99 3.85
CA GLU A 11 11.74 -2.60 5.01
C GLU A 11 10.27 -2.20 5.11
N TYR A 12 9.91 -0.99 4.66
CA TYR A 12 8.55 -0.45 4.74
C TYR A 12 8.29 0.62 3.68
N PHE A 13 7.01 0.90 3.45
CA PHE A 13 6.53 2.13 2.80
C PHE A 13 5.64 2.94 3.74
N GLU A 14 5.57 4.25 3.53
CA GLU A 14 4.77 5.18 4.34
C GLU A 14 3.73 5.87 3.46
N THR A 15 2.51 5.97 3.97
CA THR A 15 1.39 6.68 3.34
C THR A 15 1.23 8.08 3.92
N GLU A 16 0.55 8.98 3.20
CA GLU A 16 0.38 10.39 3.59
C GLU A 16 -0.35 10.59 4.93
N ASP A 17 -1.08 9.58 5.41
CA ASP A 17 -1.71 9.56 6.73
C ASP A 17 -0.69 9.25 7.87
N GLY A 18 0.60 9.13 7.53
CA GLY A 18 1.70 8.86 8.45
C GLY A 18 1.85 7.39 8.83
N LYS A 19 1.08 6.50 8.21
CA LYS A 19 1.13 5.07 8.52
C LYS A 19 2.26 4.38 7.78
N GLN A 20 3.03 3.58 8.51
CA GLN A 20 4.07 2.72 7.95
C GLN A 20 3.57 1.29 7.76
N HIS A 21 3.87 0.73 6.60
CA HIS A 21 3.48 -0.60 6.17
C HIS A 21 4.74 -1.41 5.83
N PRO A 22 4.95 -2.58 6.47
CA PRO A 22 6.13 -3.39 6.19
C PRO A 22 6.10 -3.92 4.75
N MET A 23 7.27 -3.98 4.12
CA MET A 23 7.44 -4.67 2.85
C MET A 23 7.24 -6.16 3.08
N MET A 24 6.29 -6.77 2.34
CA MET A 24 5.97 -8.19 2.48
C MET A 24 6.93 -9.11 1.72
N PHE A 25 7.84 -8.52 0.96
CA PHE A 25 8.81 -9.20 0.11
C PHE A 25 10.12 -8.41 0.09
N GLU A 26 11.23 -9.12 -0.04
CA GLU A 26 12.53 -8.49 -0.22
C GLU A 26 12.59 -7.78 -1.58
N LEU A 27 13.19 -6.59 -1.57
CA LEU A 27 13.45 -5.79 -2.76
C LEU A 27 14.94 -5.83 -3.10
N ASP A 28 15.25 -6.23 -4.33
CA ASP A 28 16.60 -6.12 -4.88
C ASP A 28 17.04 -4.65 -4.87
N GLU A 29 16.19 -3.77 -5.39
CA GLU A 29 16.38 -2.32 -5.43
C GLU A 29 15.15 -1.59 -4.87
N VAL A 30 15.37 -0.44 -4.24
CA VAL A 30 14.27 0.39 -3.72
C VAL A 30 13.73 1.23 -4.89
N PRO A 31 12.47 1.04 -5.30
CA PRO A 31 11.88 1.84 -6.36
C PRO A 31 11.69 3.29 -5.89
N THR A 32 11.51 4.19 -6.84
CA THR A 32 11.07 5.54 -6.51
C THR A 32 9.64 5.53 -5.95
N VAL A 33 9.27 6.61 -5.26
CA VAL A 33 7.90 6.77 -4.74
C VAL A 33 6.87 6.72 -5.87
N GLU A 34 7.19 7.29 -7.03
CA GLU A 34 6.29 7.32 -8.19
C GLU A 34 6.07 5.92 -8.78
N GLU A 35 7.14 5.17 -9.02
CA GLU A 35 7.05 3.78 -9.51
C GLU A 35 6.29 2.87 -8.54
N PHE A 36 6.54 3.02 -7.24
CA PHE A 36 5.82 2.24 -6.23
C PHE A 36 4.34 2.63 -6.16
N GLN A 37 4.02 3.92 -6.33
CA GLN A 37 2.65 4.41 -6.35
C GLN A 37 1.84 3.78 -7.49
N GLU A 38 2.42 3.69 -8.69
CA GLU A 38 1.76 3.06 -9.84
C GLU A 38 1.37 1.60 -9.56
N VAL A 39 2.32 0.81 -9.06
CA VAL A 39 2.09 -0.60 -8.71
C VAL A 39 1.06 -0.73 -7.57
N TYR A 40 1.16 0.13 -6.55
CA TYR A 40 0.20 0.14 -5.45
C TYR A 40 -1.22 0.45 -5.94
N ASP A 41 -1.37 1.42 -6.83
CA ASP A 41 -2.66 1.79 -7.41
C ASP A 41 -3.26 0.67 -8.26
N GLU A 42 -2.43 -0.04 -9.03
CA GLU A 42 -2.85 -1.23 -9.79
C GLU A 42 -3.36 -2.34 -8.86
N TRP A 43 -2.64 -2.63 -7.77
CA TRP A 43 -3.06 -3.65 -6.81
C TRP A 43 -4.36 -3.28 -6.11
N VAL A 44 -4.50 -2.03 -5.66
CA VAL A 44 -5.74 -1.54 -5.05
C VAL A 44 -6.90 -1.70 -6.02
N LYS A 45 -6.71 -1.34 -7.30
CA LYS A 45 -7.74 -1.53 -8.35
C LYS A 45 -8.12 -3.00 -8.51
N VAL A 46 -7.14 -3.91 -8.63
CA VAL A 46 -7.40 -5.35 -8.77
C VAL A 46 -8.15 -5.90 -7.56
N PHE A 47 -7.79 -5.48 -6.34
CA PHE A 47 -8.47 -5.92 -5.13
C PHE A 47 -9.89 -5.36 -5.01
N GLN A 48 -10.13 -4.12 -5.47
CA GLN A 48 -11.48 -3.54 -5.57
C GLN A 48 -12.34 -4.29 -6.57
N GLU A 49 -11.81 -4.57 -7.77
CA GLU A 49 -12.53 -5.34 -8.82
C GLU A 49 -12.89 -6.75 -8.35
N LYS A 50 -12.04 -7.37 -7.52
CA LYS A 50 -12.30 -8.67 -6.90
C LYS A 50 -13.21 -8.60 -5.66
N GLY A 51 -13.62 -7.41 -5.23
CA GLY A 51 -14.42 -7.22 -4.02
C GLY A 51 -13.70 -7.59 -2.72
N LEU A 52 -12.37 -7.64 -2.72
CA LEU A 52 -11.54 -7.97 -1.56
C LEU A 52 -11.36 -6.79 -0.61
N ILE A 53 -11.49 -5.57 -1.13
CA ILE A 53 -11.46 -4.32 -0.37
C ILE A 53 -12.58 -3.40 -0.85
N ALA A 54 -13.05 -2.52 0.03
CA ALA A 54 -14.12 -1.58 -0.29
C ALA A 54 -13.66 -0.48 -1.26
N ASN A 55 -14.56 -0.04 -2.13
CA ASN A 55 -14.37 1.15 -2.96
C ASN A 55 -14.34 2.40 -2.06
N GLY A 56 -13.16 3.00 -1.92
CA GLY A 56 -12.92 4.12 -1.01
C GLY A 56 -12.24 3.68 0.29
N THR A 57 -10.95 3.40 0.22
CA THR A 57 -10.13 3.07 1.40
C THR A 57 -10.03 4.27 2.33
N LYS A 58 -10.86 4.31 3.38
CA LYS A 58 -10.35 4.73 4.69
C LYS A 58 -9.63 3.50 5.25
N THR A 59 -8.35 3.65 5.55
CA THR A 59 -7.45 2.63 6.09
C THR A 59 -7.94 2.13 7.46
N THR A 60 -8.99 1.31 7.50
CA THR A 60 -9.36 0.60 8.73
C THR A 60 -8.35 -0.52 8.93
N GLY A 61 -7.51 -0.39 9.97
CA GLY A 61 -6.53 -1.40 10.33
C GLY A 61 -7.18 -2.78 10.43
N TYR A 62 -6.58 -3.75 9.74
CA TYR A 62 -6.94 -5.16 9.89
C TYR A 62 -6.79 -5.53 11.37
N LYS A 63 -7.92 -5.77 12.05
CA LYS A 63 -7.93 -6.42 13.35
C LYS A 63 -7.41 -7.84 13.14
N GLN A 64 -6.27 -8.16 13.75
CA GLN A 64 -5.88 -9.54 13.98
C GLN A 64 -6.93 -10.15 14.91
N ASN A 65 -7.71 -11.10 14.41
CA ASN A 65 -8.53 -11.95 15.26
C ASN A 65 -7.61 -13.07 15.77
N GLY A 66 -7.40 -13.10 17.09
CA GLY A 66 -6.80 -14.24 17.79
C GLY A 66 -7.79 -15.36 18.05
#